data_AF-A0A537VHZ3-F1
#
_entry.id   AF-A0A537VHZ3-F1
#
_cell.length_a   1.000
_cell.length_b   1.000
_cell.length_c   1.000
_cell.angle_alpha   90.00
_cell.angle_beta   90.00
_cell.angle_gamma   90.00
#
_symmetry.space_group_name_H-M   'P 1'
#
loop_
_entity.id
_entity.type
_entity.pdbx_description
1 polymer ?
#
loop_
_entity_poly.entity_id
_entity_poly.type
_entity_poly.pdbx_seq_one_letter_code
_entity_poly.pdbx_strand_id
1 'polypeptide(L)'
;MKCIRHAACLAALVTSSAAGAQQITDGVVRIGVMNDMSSLYADISGPGAIVAARMAVEDFGAAEKGLKVEVVGADHQNKADVGSNIARKWFDVDQVDVIVDVPTSSIALAVNELVRERNKVFLISGAASSDLTGAKCSPNSVHWTYDTWALANGTGKATVKIGGNTWFFVTADYAFGHALERDTAAVVEANGGKVVGKVRHPLNTSDFSSFLLQAQASKAKIIGLANAGGDTINAIKQAAEFGVVQGRQNIAGLLVFINDVHALGLRAAQGLMLTEAFYWDRDDATRAFAKRFAPQYKGNMPSMVQAGIYAAVLHYLKAVEALKSDADGKAVVAKMKEMPTEDPLFRQGTIRADGRKIHDMFLLEVKKPEESKYPWDYYKLRATIAAGEAFRPLKEGACPLVSG
;
A
#
# COMPACT_ATOMS: atom_id res chain seq x y z
N MET A 1 -11.11 -74.72 -47.88
CA MET A 1 -10.58 -73.34 -47.88
C MET A 1 -11.76 -72.37 -47.78
N LYS A 2 -12.01 -71.84 -46.59
CA LYS A 2 -13.05 -70.83 -46.32
C LYS A 2 -12.36 -69.48 -46.21
N CYS A 3 -12.84 -68.44 -46.89
CA CYS A 3 -12.55 -67.06 -46.55
C CYS A 3 -13.80 -66.21 -46.76
N ILE A 4 -14.32 -65.72 -45.65
CA ILE A 4 -15.51 -64.90 -45.48
C ILE A 4 -15.07 -63.44 -45.57
N ARG A 5 -15.65 -62.65 -46.48
CA ARG A 5 -15.45 -61.21 -46.58
C ARG A 5 -16.38 -60.50 -45.59
N HIS A 6 -15.82 -59.86 -44.55
CA HIS A 6 -16.55 -58.93 -43.69
C HIS A 6 -16.27 -57.49 -44.12
N ALA A 7 -17.34 -56.74 -44.32
CA ALA A 7 -17.34 -55.29 -44.48
C ALA A 7 -17.12 -54.62 -43.12
N ALA A 8 -16.28 -53.59 -43.07
CA ALA A 8 -16.10 -52.74 -41.90
C ALA A 8 -16.43 -51.29 -42.29
N CYS A 9 -17.58 -50.80 -41.81
CA CYS A 9 -17.94 -49.38 -41.80
C CYS A 9 -17.04 -48.65 -40.80
N LEU A 10 -16.31 -47.63 -41.26
CA LEU A 10 -15.58 -46.69 -40.42
C LEU A 10 -16.58 -45.71 -39.78
N ALA A 11 -16.76 -45.81 -38.46
CA ALA A 11 -17.45 -44.78 -37.67
C ALA A 11 -16.44 -43.67 -37.33
N ALA A 12 -16.65 -42.47 -37.87
CA ALA A 12 -15.89 -41.28 -37.50
C ALA A 12 -16.34 -40.78 -36.12
N LEU A 13 -15.49 -40.94 -35.09
CA LEU A 13 -15.66 -40.25 -33.81
C LEU A 13 -15.37 -38.76 -34.01
N VAL A 14 -16.40 -37.93 -33.84
CA VAL A 14 -16.26 -36.49 -33.62
C VAL A 14 -15.74 -36.30 -32.20
N THR A 15 -14.45 -36.07 -32.04
CA THR A 15 -13.88 -35.58 -30.78
C THR A 15 -14.15 -34.08 -30.68
N SER A 16 -15.25 -33.74 -30.01
CA SER A 16 -15.52 -32.38 -29.53
C SER A 16 -14.41 -31.99 -28.57
N SER A 17 -13.48 -31.16 -29.04
CA SER A 17 -12.53 -30.44 -28.20
C SER A 17 -13.32 -29.44 -27.37
N ALA A 18 -13.71 -29.85 -26.16
CA ALA A 18 -14.14 -28.93 -25.13
C ALA A 18 -12.96 -27.99 -24.85
N ALA A 19 -13.02 -26.79 -25.41
CA ALA A 19 -12.20 -25.67 -24.98
C ALA A 19 -12.31 -25.59 -23.46
N GLY A 20 -11.17 -25.67 -22.77
CA GLY A 20 -11.08 -25.79 -21.32
C GLY A 20 -11.96 -24.76 -20.63
N ALA A 21 -12.94 -25.22 -19.88
CA ALA A 21 -13.67 -24.38 -18.96
C ALA A 21 -12.65 -23.79 -17.98
N GLN A 22 -12.40 -22.51 -18.13
CA GLN A 22 -11.65 -21.65 -17.23
C GLN A 22 -12.08 -21.96 -15.79
N GLN A 23 -11.11 -22.40 -14.98
CA GLN A 23 -11.38 -23.03 -13.68
C GLN A 23 -10.85 -22.12 -12.56
N ILE A 24 -11.71 -21.87 -11.57
CA ILE A 24 -11.30 -21.39 -10.25
C ILE A 24 -10.59 -22.55 -9.57
N THR A 25 -9.32 -22.38 -9.21
CA THR A 25 -8.53 -23.43 -8.59
C THR A 25 -9.23 -23.94 -7.34
N ASP A 26 -9.41 -25.26 -7.27
CA ASP A 26 -10.14 -25.98 -6.21
C ASP A 26 -11.57 -25.48 -5.85
N GLY A 27 -12.14 -24.59 -6.67
CA GLY A 27 -13.49 -24.03 -6.49
C GLY A 27 -13.58 -22.91 -5.45
N VAL A 28 -12.46 -22.39 -4.93
CA VAL A 28 -12.43 -21.34 -3.92
C VAL A 28 -11.32 -20.33 -4.22
N VAL A 29 -11.64 -19.04 -4.23
CA VAL A 29 -10.63 -17.98 -4.27
C VAL A 29 -10.20 -17.64 -2.85
N ARG A 30 -8.94 -17.88 -2.50
CA ARG A 30 -8.39 -17.59 -1.17
C ARG A 30 -7.55 -16.32 -1.16
N ILE A 31 -7.95 -15.38 -0.30
CA ILE A 31 -7.29 -14.09 -0.08
C ILE A 31 -6.54 -14.14 1.25
N GLY A 32 -5.21 -14.05 1.20
CA GLY A 32 -4.34 -13.96 2.36
C GLY A 32 -3.98 -12.51 2.70
N VAL A 33 -4.52 -11.98 3.79
CA VAL A 33 -4.16 -10.66 4.34
C VAL A 33 -2.93 -10.84 5.24
N MET A 34 -1.73 -10.54 4.72
CA MET A 34 -0.48 -10.64 5.48
C MET A 34 -0.04 -9.27 5.95
N ASN A 35 0.08 -9.09 7.26
CA ASN A 35 0.46 -7.79 7.81
C ASN A 35 1.07 -7.86 9.21
N ASP A 36 1.25 -6.69 9.82
CA ASP A 36 1.57 -6.55 11.24
C ASP A 36 0.29 -6.46 12.05
N MET A 37 0.01 -7.44 12.91
CA MET A 37 -1.23 -7.45 13.70
C MET A 37 -1.04 -6.98 15.14
N SER A 38 0.20 -6.82 15.60
CA SER A 38 0.48 -6.65 17.03
C SER A 38 1.56 -5.62 17.36
N SER A 39 2.18 -4.99 16.37
CA SER A 39 3.28 -4.05 16.53
C SER A 39 2.97 -2.68 15.92
N LEU A 40 4.00 -1.92 15.57
CA LEU A 40 3.93 -0.49 15.25
C LEU A 40 3.04 -0.12 14.05
N TYR A 41 2.65 -1.10 13.22
CA TYR A 41 1.77 -0.90 12.07
C TYR A 41 0.37 -1.52 12.23
N ALA A 42 0.05 -2.07 13.40
CA ALA A 42 -1.21 -2.76 13.65
C ALA A 42 -2.46 -1.88 13.50
N ASP A 43 -2.37 -0.59 13.87
CA ASP A 43 -3.51 0.33 13.80
C ASP A 43 -3.74 0.89 12.39
N ILE A 44 -2.66 1.10 11.62
CA ILE A 44 -2.74 1.62 10.25
C ILE A 44 -3.08 0.54 9.24
N SER A 45 -2.83 -0.73 9.57
CA SER A 45 -3.23 -1.88 8.76
C SER A 45 -3.85 -2.97 9.63
N GLY A 46 -3.04 -3.94 10.09
CA GLY A 46 -3.36 -4.98 11.06
C GLY A 46 -4.74 -5.63 10.91
N PRO A 47 -5.47 -5.88 12.01
CA PRO A 47 -6.78 -6.51 11.93
C PRO A 47 -7.81 -5.70 11.12
N GLY A 48 -7.66 -4.37 11.01
CA GLY A 48 -8.52 -3.52 10.20
C GLY A 48 -8.42 -3.83 8.70
N ALA A 49 -7.25 -4.25 8.22
CA ALA A 49 -7.08 -4.72 6.84
C ALA A 49 -7.93 -5.95 6.52
N ILE A 50 -8.10 -6.87 7.47
CA ILE A 50 -8.95 -8.06 7.29
C ILE A 50 -10.41 -7.63 7.15
N VAL A 51 -10.85 -6.67 7.97
CA VAL A 51 -12.20 -6.08 7.86
C VAL A 51 -12.40 -5.45 6.48
N ALA A 52 -11.45 -4.65 6.01
CA ALA A 52 -11.52 -4.02 4.69
C ALA A 52 -11.59 -5.04 3.54
N ALA A 53 -10.78 -6.11 3.60
CA ALA A 53 -10.82 -7.19 2.61
C ALA A 53 -12.18 -7.93 2.61
N ARG A 54 -12.74 -8.23 3.79
CA ARG A 54 -14.07 -8.85 3.91
C ARG A 54 -15.17 -7.96 3.36
N MET A 55 -15.15 -6.66 3.67
CA MET A 55 -16.10 -5.70 3.12
C MET A 55 -16.04 -5.65 1.58
N ALA A 56 -14.86 -5.80 0.98
CA ALA A 56 -14.73 -5.86 -0.47
C ALA A 56 -15.34 -7.14 -1.07
N VAL A 57 -15.18 -8.28 -0.40
CA VAL A 57 -15.82 -9.55 -0.79
C VAL A 57 -17.34 -9.45 -0.70
N GLU A 58 -17.86 -8.85 0.37
CA GLU A 58 -19.29 -8.59 0.57
C GLU A 58 -19.84 -7.69 -0.54
N ASP A 59 -19.20 -6.54 -0.79
CA ASP A 59 -19.65 -5.58 -1.79
C ASP A 59 -19.50 -6.08 -3.23
N PHE A 60 -18.61 -7.04 -3.46
CA PHE A 60 -18.49 -7.72 -4.76
C PHE A 60 -19.66 -8.67 -5.04
N GLY A 61 -20.34 -9.16 -4.00
CA GLY A 61 -21.44 -10.12 -4.14
C GLY A 61 -20.97 -11.49 -4.61
N ALA A 62 -19.81 -11.97 -4.13
CA ALA A 62 -19.17 -13.19 -4.64
C ALA A 62 -20.11 -14.42 -4.68
N ALA A 63 -20.88 -14.62 -3.61
CA ALA A 63 -21.80 -15.75 -3.49
C ALA A 63 -22.94 -15.71 -4.53
N GLU A 64 -23.48 -14.52 -4.82
CA GLU A 64 -24.53 -14.32 -5.84
C GLU A 64 -24.03 -14.62 -7.25
N LYS A 65 -22.71 -14.48 -7.44
CA LYS A 65 -21.99 -14.78 -8.69
C LYS A 65 -21.49 -16.23 -8.76
N GLY A 66 -21.81 -17.06 -7.78
CA GLY A 66 -21.35 -18.45 -7.70
C GLY A 66 -19.87 -18.61 -7.38
N LEU A 67 -19.21 -17.57 -6.84
CA LEU A 67 -17.81 -17.59 -6.42
C LEU A 67 -17.72 -17.75 -4.91
N LYS A 68 -17.04 -18.81 -4.45
CA LYS A 68 -16.68 -18.97 -3.04
C LYS A 68 -15.37 -18.22 -2.79
N VAL A 69 -15.37 -17.32 -1.81
CA VAL A 69 -14.19 -16.53 -1.44
C VAL A 69 -13.92 -16.68 0.05
N GLU A 70 -12.67 -16.97 0.40
CA GLU A 70 -12.22 -17.08 1.79
C GLU A 70 -11.15 -16.03 2.08
N VAL A 71 -11.28 -15.34 3.22
CA VAL A 71 -10.30 -14.35 3.69
C VAL A 71 -9.61 -14.88 4.93
N VAL A 72 -8.30 -15.13 4.83
CA VAL A 72 -7.43 -15.54 5.93
C VAL A 72 -6.46 -14.43 6.27
N GLY A 73 -6.03 -14.35 7.53
CA GLY A 73 -5.08 -13.35 8.00
C GLY A 73 -3.88 -14.00 8.67
N ALA A 74 -2.69 -13.41 8.53
CA ALA A 74 -1.51 -13.83 9.27
C ALA A 74 -0.59 -12.66 9.62
N ASP A 75 -0.01 -12.75 10.82
CA ASP A 75 0.91 -11.76 11.36
C ASP A 75 2.37 -12.12 11.03
N HIS A 76 3.01 -11.26 10.23
CA HIS A 76 4.42 -11.41 9.88
C HIS A 76 5.38 -10.84 10.95
N GLN A 77 4.86 -10.21 12.01
CA GLN A 77 5.62 -9.71 13.17
C GLN A 77 6.76 -8.74 12.82
N ASN A 78 6.67 -8.07 11.67
CA ASN A 78 7.72 -7.25 11.07
C ASN A 78 9.06 -7.99 10.85
N LYS A 79 8.98 -9.31 10.62
CA LYS A 79 10.13 -10.19 10.36
C LYS A 79 10.04 -10.81 8.98
N ALA A 80 11.06 -10.60 8.15
CA ALA A 80 11.07 -11.04 6.75
C ALA A 80 11.08 -12.56 6.58
N ASP A 81 11.76 -13.28 7.47
CA ASP A 81 11.76 -14.74 7.50
C ASP A 81 10.37 -15.30 7.86
N VAL A 82 9.70 -14.72 8.86
CA VAL A 82 8.32 -15.09 9.24
C VAL A 82 7.36 -14.85 8.08
N GLY A 83 7.38 -13.65 7.48
CA GLY A 83 6.53 -13.32 6.32
C GLY A 83 6.79 -14.25 5.12
N SER A 84 8.05 -14.55 4.81
CA SER A 84 8.41 -15.47 3.72
C SER A 84 7.92 -16.90 3.98
N ASN A 85 7.98 -17.36 5.24
CA ASN A 85 7.50 -18.69 5.61
C ASN A 85 5.98 -18.79 5.57
N ILE A 86 5.26 -17.72 5.98
CA ILE A 86 3.81 -17.64 5.82
C ILE A 86 3.46 -17.70 4.33
N ALA A 87 4.10 -16.90 3.47
CA ALA A 87 3.82 -16.89 2.03
C ALA A 87 4.05 -18.27 1.40
N ARG A 88 5.14 -18.96 1.74
CA ARG A 88 5.40 -20.33 1.28
C ARG A 88 4.32 -21.31 1.73
N LYS A 89 3.96 -21.31 3.01
CA LYS A 89 2.88 -22.18 3.52
C LYS A 89 1.55 -21.89 2.82
N TRP A 90 1.23 -20.61 2.65
CA TRP A 90 0.01 -20.18 1.99
C TRP A 90 -0.08 -20.64 0.55
N PHE A 91 1.00 -20.55 -0.23
CA PHE A 91 0.98 -21.00 -1.62
C PHE A 91 1.09 -22.52 -1.75
N ASP A 92 1.99 -23.15 -0.99
CA ASP A 92 2.36 -24.55 -1.20
C ASP A 92 1.43 -25.53 -0.44
N VAL A 93 0.73 -25.07 0.61
CA VAL A 93 -0.13 -25.90 1.48
C VAL A 93 -1.56 -25.39 1.55
N ASP A 94 -1.75 -24.12 1.90
CA ASP A 94 -3.09 -23.58 2.17
C ASP A 94 -3.82 -23.05 0.92
N GLN A 95 -3.20 -23.19 -0.26
CA GLN A 95 -3.76 -22.83 -1.57
C GLN A 95 -4.31 -21.39 -1.65
N VAL A 96 -3.56 -20.43 -1.09
CA VAL A 96 -3.85 -19.00 -1.23
C VAL A 96 -3.54 -18.53 -2.66
N ASP A 97 -4.46 -17.76 -3.23
CA ASP A 97 -4.34 -17.28 -4.62
C ASP A 97 -3.75 -15.89 -4.72
N VAL A 98 -4.06 -15.07 -3.72
CA VAL A 98 -3.59 -13.69 -3.64
C VAL A 98 -3.16 -13.34 -2.23
N ILE A 99 -1.98 -12.74 -2.11
CA ILE A 99 -1.58 -12.03 -0.89
C ILE A 99 -1.95 -10.56 -1.05
N VAL A 100 -2.47 -9.94 0.00
CA VAL A 100 -2.77 -8.51 0.04
C VAL A 100 -2.14 -7.85 1.27
N ASP A 101 -1.83 -6.56 1.13
CA ASP A 101 -1.29 -5.61 2.12
C ASP A 101 0.24 -5.54 2.26
N VAL A 102 0.81 -6.33 3.19
CA VAL A 102 2.22 -6.36 3.61
C VAL A 102 2.81 -4.96 3.83
N PRO A 103 2.59 -4.31 4.99
CA PRO A 103 2.99 -2.93 5.25
C PRO A 103 4.52 -2.72 5.32
N THR A 104 5.26 -3.78 5.61
CA THR A 104 6.72 -3.70 5.79
C THR A 104 7.43 -3.94 4.47
N SER A 105 7.99 -2.89 3.87
CA SER A 105 8.54 -2.92 2.51
C SER A 105 9.63 -3.98 2.28
N SER A 106 10.45 -4.31 3.28
CA SER A 106 11.43 -5.41 3.17
C SER A 106 10.76 -6.77 3.02
N ILE A 107 9.65 -7.00 3.74
CA ILE A 107 8.83 -8.21 3.63
C ILE A 107 8.10 -8.21 2.30
N ALA A 108 7.51 -7.08 1.89
CA ALA A 108 6.83 -6.97 0.60
C ALA A 108 7.76 -7.29 -0.58
N LEU A 109 9.02 -6.83 -0.55
CA LEU A 109 10.02 -7.19 -1.55
C LEU A 109 10.29 -8.69 -1.59
N ALA A 110 10.42 -9.35 -0.43
CA ALA A 110 10.62 -10.80 -0.36
C ALA A 110 9.38 -11.59 -0.85
N VAL A 111 8.18 -11.17 -0.44
CA VAL A 111 6.91 -11.76 -0.88
C VAL A 111 6.72 -11.59 -2.39
N ASN A 112 7.09 -10.45 -2.96
CA ASN A 112 6.99 -10.19 -4.39
C ASN A 112 7.84 -11.17 -5.23
N GLU A 113 9.01 -11.59 -4.73
CA GLU A 113 9.83 -12.62 -5.38
C GLU A 113 9.14 -14.00 -5.31
N LEU A 114 8.63 -14.40 -4.15
CA LEU A 114 7.92 -15.68 -3.98
C LEU A 114 6.65 -15.76 -4.83
N VAL A 115 5.90 -14.66 -4.89
CA VAL A 115 4.69 -14.52 -5.72
C VAL A 115 5.03 -14.70 -7.20
N ARG A 116 6.16 -14.15 -7.66
CA ARG A 116 6.65 -14.30 -9.02
C ARG A 116 7.08 -15.74 -9.32
N GLU A 117 7.74 -16.41 -8.39
CA GLU A 117 8.16 -17.82 -8.51
C GLU A 117 6.96 -18.77 -8.58
N ARG A 118 5.93 -18.55 -7.76
CA ARG A 118 4.72 -19.39 -7.68
C ARG A 118 3.62 -18.97 -8.64
N ASN A 119 3.85 -17.91 -9.42
CA ASN A 119 2.87 -17.34 -10.33
C ASN A 119 1.52 -17.02 -9.67
N LYS A 120 1.55 -16.47 -8.45
CA LYS A 120 0.37 -16.02 -7.69
C LYS A 120 0.17 -14.51 -7.85
N VAL A 121 -0.77 -13.90 -7.12
CA VAL A 121 -1.01 -12.45 -7.17
C VAL A 121 -0.57 -11.78 -5.88
N PHE A 122 -0.02 -10.57 -5.98
CA PHE A 122 0.28 -9.72 -4.84
C PHE A 122 -0.29 -8.31 -4.99
N LEU A 123 -1.21 -7.95 -4.09
CA LEU A 123 -1.85 -6.64 -4.02
C LEU A 123 -1.22 -5.83 -2.90
N ILE A 124 -0.27 -4.96 -3.24
CA ILE A 124 0.48 -4.18 -2.27
C ILE A 124 -0.33 -2.93 -1.91
N SER A 125 -0.71 -2.80 -0.64
CA SER A 125 -1.39 -1.59 -0.13
C SER A 125 -0.55 -0.87 0.92
N GLY A 126 -0.02 -1.61 1.91
CA GLY A 126 0.68 -1.03 3.04
C GLY A 126 2.13 -0.68 2.76
N ALA A 127 2.89 -1.50 2.03
CA ALA A 127 4.29 -1.20 1.71
C ALA A 127 4.38 0.00 0.77
N ALA A 128 5.46 0.77 0.91
CA ALA A 128 5.59 2.05 0.23
C ALA A 128 6.83 2.18 -0.65
N SER A 129 7.85 1.30 -0.54
CA SER A 129 9.06 1.46 -1.36
C SER A 129 8.71 1.58 -2.84
N SER A 130 9.14 2.68 -3.47
CA SER A 130 8.95 2.91 -4.91
C SER A 130 9.72 1.90 -5.77
N ASP A 131 10.58 1.07 -5.18
CA ASP A 131 11.28 0.00 -5.88
C ASP A 131 10.32 -1.12 -6.34
N LEU A 132 9.18 -1.31 -5.65
CA LEU A 132 8.16 -2.33 -5.97
C LEU A 132 7.46 -2.09 -7.32
N THR A 133 7.46 -0.85 -7.82
CA THR A 133 7.05 -0.48 -9.19
C THR A 133 8.21 0.14 -9.97
N GLY A 134 9.43 -0.13 -9.52
CA GLY A 134 10.67 0.29 -10.16
C GLY A 134 11.52 -0.93 -10.49
N ALA A 135 12.78 -0.93 -10.07
CA ALA A 135 13.73 -2.02 -10.32
C ALA A 135 13.25 -3.42 -9.85
N LYS A 136 12.24 -3.49 -8.95
CA LYS A 136 11.63 -4.72 -8.44
C LYS A 136 10.18 -4.90 -8.89
N CYS A 137 9.75 -4.23 -9.95
CA CYS A 137 8.43 -4.44 -10.53
C CYS A 137 8.25 -5.90 -10.97
N SER A 138 7.01 -6.39 -10.88
CA SER A 138 6.66 -7.78 -11.16
C SER A 138 5.41 -7.86 -12.04
N PRO A 139 5.33 -8.83 -12.96
CA PRO A 139 4.11 -9.05 -13.73
C PRO A 139 2.98 -9.64 -12.86
N ASN A 140 3.30 -10.06 -11.63
CA ASN A 140 2.39 -10.69 -10.68
C ASN A 140 1.93 -9.75 -9.54
N SER A 141 2.33 -8.47 -9.54
CA SER A 141 1.95 -7.54 -8.48
C SER A 141 1.35 -6.24 -8.98
N VAL A 142 0.52 -5.65 -8.12
CA VAL A 142 -0.06 -4.33 -8.27
C VAL A 142 0.19 -3.55 -6.99
N HIS A 143 0.81 -2.38 -7.12
CA HIS A 143 1.02 -1.45 -6.01
C HIS A 143 -0.07 -0.40 -6.02
N TRP A 144 -1.00 -0.55 -5.08
CA TRP A 144 -2.32 0.06 -5.16
C TRP A 144 -2.39 1.47 -4.60
N THR A 145 -1.84 1.69 -3.41
CA THR A 145 -2.31 2.82 -2.57
C THR A 145 -1.44 4.06 -2.70
N TYR A 146 -0.13 3.93 -2.44
CA TYR A 146 0.82 5.04 -2.42
C TYR A 146 2.25 4.50 -2.57
N ASP A 147 3.25 5.37 -2.72
CA ASP A 147 4.66 5.01 -2.59
C ASP A 147 5.52 6.17 -2.10
N THR A 148 6.79 5.87 -1.81
CA THR A 148 7.78 6.85 -1.33
C THR A 148 8.02 7.98 -2.32
N TRP A 149 7.84 7.75 -3.63
CA TRP A 149 7.98 8.81 -4.62
C TRP A 149 6.80 9.79 -4.54
N ALA A 150 5.56 9.29 -4.43
CA ALA A 150 4.37 10.11 -4.28
C ALA A 150 4.41 10.93 -2.98
N LEU A 151 4.87 10.32 -1.88
CA LEU A 151 5.09 11.01 -0.61
C LEU A 151 6.14 12.12 -0.73
N ALA A 152 7.27 11.84 -1.38
CA ALA A 152 8.32 12.82 -1.63
C ALA A 152 7.82 13.99 -2.50
N ASN A 153 7.14 13.68 -3.61
CA ASN A 153 6.62 14.67 -4.55
C ASN A 153 5.45 15.50 -3.97
N GLY A 154 4.70 14.95 -3.01
CA GLY A 154 3.71 15.70 -2.24
C GLY A 154 4.35 16.48 -1.09
N THR A 155 4.61 15.81 0.03
CA THR A 155 5.04 16.43 1.29
C THR A 155 6.42 17.08 1.16
N GLY A 156 7.39 16.39 0.56
CA GLY A 156 8.76 16.91 0.39
C GLY A 156 8.79 18.18 -0.45
N LYS A 157 8.18 18.14 -1.64
CA LYS A 157 8.08 19.28 -2.56
C LYS A 157 7.34 20.47 -1.93
N ALA A 158 6.21 20.23 -1.28
CA ALA A 158 5.44 21.28 -0.60
C ALA A 158 6.26 21.95 0.51
N THR A 159 6.99 21.16 1.30
CA THR A 159 7.82 21.66 2.40
C THR A 159 8.97 22.54 1.89
N VAL A 160 9.62 22.18 0.76
CA VAL A 160 10.66 23.01 0.16
C VAL A 160 10.09 24.33 -0.36
N LYS A 161 8.93 24.29 -1.03
CA LYS A 161 8.26 25.48 -1.58
C LYS A 161 7.92 26.53 -0.53
N ILE A 162 7.64 26.12 0.71
CA ILE A 162 7.36 27.04 1.83
C ILE A 162 8.62 27.46 2.60
N GLY A 163 9.82 27.21 2.05
CA GLY A 163 11.10 27.67 2.59
C GLY A 163 11.87 26.66 3.45
N GLY A 164 11.37 25.43 3.56
CA GLY A 164 12.06 24.29 4.19
C GLY A 164 13.19 23.75 3.31
N ASN A 165 14.27 24.52 3.16
CA ASN A 165 15.31 24.26 2.16
C ASN A 165 16.59 23.58 2.69
N THR A 166 16.66 23.24 3.98
CA THR A 166 17.77 22.44 4.54
C THR A 166 17.19 21.30 5.37
N TRP A 167 17.63 20.07 5.08
CA TRP A 167 17.03 18.85 5.59
C TRP A 167 18.04 17.97 6.32
N PHE A 168 17.64 17.44 7.47
CA PHE A 168 18.32 16.34 8.13
C PHE A 168 17.34 15.18 8.27
N PHE A 169 17.73 13.98 7.86
CA PHE A 169 16.83 12.82 7.93
C PHE A 169 17.04 12.00 9.19
N VAL A 170 15.93 11.59 9.81
CA VAL A 170 15.90 10.51 10.80
C VAL A 170 15.19 9.34 10.14
N THR A 171 15.95 8.29 9.83
CA THR A 171 15.55 7.26 8.87
C THR A 171 15.42 5.90 9.54
N ALA A 172 14.29 5.22 9.34
CA ALA A 172 14.14 3.83 9.77
C ALA A 172 15.09 2.92 8.97
N ASP A 173 15.87 2.08 9.65
CA ASP A 173 16.95 1.31 9.03
C ASP A 173 16.45 0.02 8.35
N TYR A 174 15.60 0.19 7.34
CA TYR A 174 15.16 -0.87 6.44
C TYR A 174 14.71 -0.30 5.09
N ALA A 175 14.29 -1.19 4.17
CA ALA A 175 13.99 -0.85 2.78
C ALA A 175 13.06 0.35 2.58
N PHE A 176 12.03 0.53 3.43
CA PHE A 176 11.13 1.68 3.34
C PHE A 176 11.82 3.00 3.69
N GLY A 177 12.46 3.08 4.87
CA GLY A 177 13.09 4.33 5.31
C GLY A 177 14.18 4.76 4.35
N HIS A 178 14.97 3.81 3.84
CA HIS A 178 16.00 4.09 2.83
C HIS A 178 15.40 4.61 1.52
N ALA A 179 14.29 4.02 1.04
CA ALA A 179 13.61 4.49 -0.17
C ALA A 179 12.97 5.88 0.03
N LEU A 180 12.34 6.13 1.17
CA LEU A 180 11.70 7.41 1.48
C LEU A 180 12.72 8.53 1.65
N GLU A 181 13.84 8.26 2.32
CA GLU A 181 14.97 9.19 2.41
C GLU A 181 15.50 9.53 1.02
N ARG A 182 15.81 8.51 0.20
CA ARG A 182 16.34 8.69 -1.16
C ARG A 182 15.40 9.50 -2.04
N ASP A 183 14.13 9.12 -2.09
CA ASP A 183 13.15 9.75 -2.97
C ASP A 183 12.87 11.20 -2.51
N THR A 184 12.79 11.43 -1.19
CA THR A 184 12.61 12.78 -0.65
C THR A 184 13.84 13.66 -0.84
N ALA A 185 15.04 13.12 -0.60
CA ALA A 185 16.30 13.85 -0.84
C ALA A 185 16.40 14.32 -2.30
N ALA A 186 16.08 13.44 -3.26
CA ALA A 186 16.05 13.79 -4.68
C ALA A 186 15.07 14.93 -4.98
N VAL A 187 13.86 14.90 -4.41
CA VAL A 187 12.90 16.01 -4.55
C VAL A 187 13.40 17.28 -3.90
N VAL A 188 14.02 17.20 -2.72
CA VAL A 188 14.58 18.36 -2.01
C VAL A 188 15.63 19.05 -2.86
N GLU A 189 16.59 18.30 -3.39
CA GLU A 189 17.69 18.81 -4.21
C GLU A 189 17.18 19.36 -5.56
N ALA A 190 16.26 18.66 -6.22
CA ALA A 190 15.65 19.10 -7.47
C ALA A 190 14.86 20.42 -7.32
N ASN A 191 14.42 20.76 -6.11
CA ASN A 191 13.70 22.01 -5.81
C ASN A 191 14.59 23.05 -5.10
N GLY A 192 15.93 22.93 -5.20
CA GLY A 192 16.89 23.92 -4.69
C GLY A 192 17.13 23.86 -3.18
N GLY A 193 16.66 22.81 -2.51
CA GLY A 193 17.02 22.49 -1.13
C GLY A 193 18.36 21.76 -1.02
N LYS A 194 18.78 21.49 0.22
CA LYS A 194 20.01 20.74 0.54
C LYS A 194 19.75 19.74 1.65
N VAL A 195 20.33 18.54 1.53
CA VAL A 195 20.40 17.57 2.60
C VAL A 195 21.73 17.77 3.35
N VAL A 196 21.66 18.08 4.64
CA VAL A 196 22.84 18.42 5.46
C VAL A 196 23.28 17.29 6.37
N GLY A 197 22.53 16.20 6.41
CA GLY A 197 22.90 15.00 7.15
C GLY A 197 21.75 14.02 7.29
N LYS A 198 22.05 12.90 7.93
CA LYS A 198 21.09 11.87 8.27
C LYS A 198 21.58 11.02 9.42
N VAL A 199 20.65 10.39 10.12
CA VAL A 199 20.90 9.36 11.11
C VAL A 199 19.88 8.25 10.94
N ARG A 200 20.27 7.01 11.25
CA ARG A 200 19.41 5.84 11.15
C ARG A 200 19.03 5.34 12.54
N HIS A 201 17.78 4.87 12.66
CA HIS A 201 17.28 4.20 13.85
C HIS A 201 16.72 2.81 13.49
N PRO A 202 16.80 1.82 14.38
CA PRO A 202 16.14 0.53 14.18
C PRO A 202 14.63 0.69 14.00
N LEU A 203 13.99 -0.22 13.24
CA LEU A 203 12.53 -0.29 13.18
C LEU A 203 11.97 -0.56 14.60
N ASN A 204 10.86 0.12 14.94
CA ASN A 204 10.20 -0.02 16.24
C ASN A 204 11.08 0.45 17.41
N THR A 205 11.69 1.62 17.25
CA THR A 205 12.50 2.30 18.26
C THR A 205 11.61 2.95 19.32
N SER A 206 11.93 2.75 20.60
CA SER A 206 11.23 3.37 21.73
C SER A 206 11.84 4.71 22.15
N ASP A 207 13.15 4.88 22.01
CA ASP A 207 13.89 6.09 22.41
C ASP A 207 14.57 6.74 21.20
N PHE A 208 14.11 7.94 20.86
CA PHE A 208 14.58 8.75 19.75
C PHE A 208 15.56 9.86 20.18
N SER A 209 15.85 9.99 21.47
CA SER A 209 16.64 11.09 22.04
C SER A 209 17.95 11.36 21.29
N SER A 210 18.79 10.34 21.15
CA SER A 210 20.11 10.48 20.50
C SER A 210 20.01 10.86 19.01
N PHE A 211 18.98 10.40 18.31
CA PHE A 211 18.75 10.71 16.90
C PHE A 211 18.25 12.15 16.73
N LEU A 212 17.34 12.58 17.61
CA LEU A 212 16.81 13.95 17.62
C LEU A 212 17.87 14.97 18.02
N LEU A 213 18.75 14.66 18.98
CA LEU A 213 19.86 15.55 19.34
C LEU A 213 20.85 15.75 18.18
N GLN A 214 21.16 14.69 17.41
CA GLN A 214 21.97 14.82 16.19
C GLN A 214 21.28 15.68 15.12
N ALA A 215 19.98 15.46 14.92
CA ALA A 215 19.18 16.26 14.01
C ALA A 215 19.11 17.73 14.45
N GLN A 216 19.07 18.01 15.76
CA GLN A 216 19.12 19.37 16.28
C GLN A 216 20.48 20.04 16.06
N ALA A 217 21.57 19.31 16.34
CA ALA A 217 22.93 19.79 16.13
C ALA A 217 23.22 20.16 14.66
N SER A 218 22.52 19.54 13.70
CA SER A 218 22.64 19.85 12.27
C SER A 218 22.16 21.26 11.89
N LYS A 219 21.28 21.88 12.70
CA LYS A 219 20.62 23.16 12.42
C LYS A 219 19.81 23.19 11.12
N ALA A 220 19.47 22.02 10.56
CA ALA A 220 18.60 21.91 9.40
C ALA A 220 17.23 22.53 9.70
N LYS A 221 16.66 23.31 8.78
CA LYS A 221 15.31 23.86 8.95
C LYS A 221 14.26 22.77 9.10
N ILE A 222 14.47 21.63 8.43
CA ILE A 222 13.55 20.49 8.42
C ILE A 222 14.26 19.25 8.96
N ILE A 223 13.63 18.59 9.92
CA ILE A 223 13.94 17.22 10.31
C ILE A 223 12.92 16.32 9.60
N GLY A 224 13.37 15.62 8.56
CA GLY A 224 12.55 14.71 7.77
C GLY A 224 12.47 13.34 8.44
N LEU A 225 11.28 12.93 8.88
CA LEU A 225 11.06 11.63 9.47
C LEU A 225 10.80 10.61 8.35
N ALA A 226 11.86 9.91 7.92
CA ALA A 226 11.77 8.81 6.96
C ALA A 226 11.48 7.49 7.70
N ASN A 227 10.37 7.50 8.44
CA ASN A 227 9.80 6.40 9.21
C ASN A 227 8.26 6.47 9.17
N ALA A 228 7.56 5.59 9.88
CA ALA A 228 6.10 5.50 9.83
C ALA A 228 5.52 4.95 11.14
N GLY A 229 4.20 5.07 11.32
CA GLY A 229 3.46 4.40 12.40
C GLY A 229 3.99 4.76 13.79
N GLY A 230 4.15 3.73 14.64
CA GLY A 230 4.68 3.90 16.00
C GLY A 230 6.01 4.66 16.09
N ASP A 231 6.92 4.49 15.12
CA ASP A 231 8.19 5.22 15.08
C ASP A 231 7.97 6.72 14.86
N THR A 232 7.05 7.10 13.96
CA THR A 232 6.69 8.50 13.73
C THR A 232 6.00 9.11 14.94
N ILE A 233 5.08 8.37 15.57
CA ILE A 233 4.38 8.81 16.79
C ILE A 233 5.39 9.09 17.90
N ASN A 234 6.31 8.16 18.17
CA ASN A 234 7.32 8.30 19.22
C ASN A 234 8.31 9.43 18.92
N ALA A 235 8.78 9.54 17.67
CA ALA A 235 9.70 10.60 17.26
C ALA A 235 9.06 11.99 17.41
N ILE A 236 7.79 12.17 17.03
CA ILE A 236 7.09 13.45 17.18
C ILE A 236 6.88 13.81 18.66
N LYS A 237 6.46 12.85 19.49
CA LYS A 237 6.28 13.07 20.94
C LYS A 237 7.59 13.52 21.59
N GLN A 238 8.68 12.80 21.34
CA GLN A 238 9.98 13.15 21.91
C GLN A 238 10.56 14.43 21.30
N ALA A 239 10.33 14.72 20.02
CA ALA A 239 10.73 16.01 19.42
C ALA A 239 10.06 17.20 20.12
N ALA A 240 8.81 17.04 20.57
CA ALA A 240 8.12 18.05 21.37
C ALA A 240 8.75 18.20 22.77
N GLU A 241 9.12 17.10 23.42
CA GLU A 241 9.82 17.08 24.72
C GLU A 241 11.19 17.76 24.66
N PHE A 242 11.95 17.52 23.58
CA PHE A 242 13.26 18.14 23.32
C PHE A 242 13.19 19.57 22.77
N GLY A 243 11.98 20.12 22.61
CA GLY A 243 11.81 21.49 22.17
C GLY A 243 12.27 21.76 20.74
N VAL A 244 12.24 20.76 19.85
CA VAL A 244 12.74 20.87 18.46
C VAL A 244 12.10 22.05 17.72
N VAL A 245 10.78 22.20 17.84
CA VAL A 245 10.02 23.27 17.18
C VAL A 245 10.34 24.63 17.81
N GLN A 246 10.46 24.69 19.14
CA GLN A 246 10.88 25.87 19.89
C GLN A 246 12.31 26.29 19.50
N GLY A 247 13.15 25.33 19.10
CA GLY A 247 14.50 25.52 18.55
C GLY A 247 14.56 25.98 17.09
N ARG A 248 13.43 26.34 16.47
CA ARG A 248 13.30 26.84 15.08
C ARG A 248 13.55 25.80 13.98
N GLN A 249 13.46 24.51 14.29
CA GLN A 249 13.43 23.44 13.29
C GLN A 249 12.02 22.85 13.21
N ASN A 250 11.57 22.51 12.02
CA ASN A 250 10.26 21.89 11.82
C ASN A 250 10.41 20.40 11.55
N ILE A 251 9.44 19.63 12.01
CA ILE A 251 9.33 18.20 11.69
C ILE A 251 8.52 18.05 10.41
N ALA A 252 9.02 17.27 9.46
CA ALA A 252 8.26 16.80 8.31
C ALA A 252 7.98 15.30 8.49
N GLY A 253 6.73 14.96 8.80
CA GLY A 253 6.25 13.58 8.79
C GLY A 253 6.06 13.14 7.34
N LEU A 254 7.00 12.37 6.81
CA LEU A 254 6.98 12.00 5.39
C LEU A 254 5.97 10.90 5.07
N LEU A 255 5.58 10.12 6.08
CA LEU A 255 4.42 9.24 6.05
C LEU A 255 3.71 9.33 7.41
N VAL A 256 2.48 9.84 7.39
CA VAL A 256 1.63 9.98 8.58
C VAL A 256 0.25 9.53 8.17
N PHE A 257 -0.37 8.70 8.99
CA PHE A 257 -1.74 8.22 8.80
C PHE A 257 -2.69 8.87 9.80
N ILE A 258 -3.98 8.77 9.52
CA ILE A 258 -5.03 9.25 10.43
C ILE A 258 -4.95 8.63 11.83
N ASN A 259 -4.56 7.36 11.92
CA ASN A 259 -4.37 6.66 13.19
C ASN A 259 -3.19 7.24 13.98
N ASP A 260 -2.12 7.68 13.31
CA ASP A 260 -0.99 8.32 13.97
C ASP A 260 -1.40 9.67 14.55
N VAL A 261 -2.18 10.45 13.80
CA VAL A 261 -2.72 11.73 14.28
C VAL A 261 -3.69 11.53 15.42
N HIS A 262 -4.49 10.46 15.40
CA HIS A 262 -5.32 10.07 16.54
C HIS A 262 -4.47 9.82 17.80
N ALA A 263 -3.38 9.04 17.67
CA ALA A 263 -2.50 8.68 18.78
C ALA A 263 -1.65 9.85 19.30
N LEU A 264 -1.31 10.81 18.44
CA LEU A 264 -0.61 12.05 18.78
C LEU A 264 -1.53 13.08 19.42
N GLY A 265 -2.78 13.14 18.96
CA GLY A 265 -3.71 14.21 19.23
C GLY A 265 -3.38 15.49 18.44
N LEU A 266 -4.41 16.28 18.15
CA LEU A 266 -4.27 17.50 17.33
C LEU A 266 -3.33 18.54 17.93
N ARG A 267 -3.19 18.61 19.27
CA ARG A 267 -2.29 19.58 19.88
C ARG A 267 -0.83 19.36 19.46
N ALA A 268 -0.39 18.10 19.38
CA ALA A 268 0.96 17.75 18.97
C ALA A 268 1.12 17.70 17.44
N ALA A 269 0.06 17.33 16.72
CA ALA A 269 0.12 17.11 15.28
C ALA A 269 -0.30 18.32 14.41
N GLN A 270 -0.93 19.35 14.97
CA GLN A 270 -1.45 20.51 14.21
C GLN A 270 -0.40 21.14 13.28
N GLY A 271 -0.82 21.48 12.06
CA GLY A 271 0.03 22.12 11.07
C GLY A 271 1.00 21.17 10.35
N LEU A 272 1.08 19.89 10.74
CA LEU A 272 1.84 18.91 9.96
C LEU A 272 1.21 18.76 8.57
N MET A 273 2.05 18.90 7.55
CA MET A 273 1.71 18.62 6.16
C MET A 273 1.99 17.15 5.87
N LEU A 274 1.04 16.47 5.24
CA LEU A 274 1.13 15.05 4.91
C LEU A 274 0.46 14.76 3.56
N THR A 275 0.85 13.66 2.94
CA THR A 275 0.33 13.22 1.64
C THR A 275 -0.38 11.88 1.83
N GLU A 276 -1.67 11.82 1.53
CA GLU A 276 -2.46 10.58 1.61
C GLU A 276 -3.23 10.32 0.31
N ALA A 277 -3.51 9.04 0.06
CA ALA A 277 -4.30 8.61 -1.08
C ALA A 277 -5.82 8.62 -0.80
N PHE A 278 -6.21 8.72 0.46
CA PHE A 278 -7.58 8.60 0.92
C PHE A 278 -7.75 9.36 2.25
N TYR A 279 -8.92 9.97 2.45
CA TYR A 279 -9.36 10.47 3.76
C TYR A 279 -10.83 10.15 3.94
N TRP A 280 -11.19 9.60 5.11
CA TRP A 280 -12.54 9.08 5.37
C TRP A 280 -13.63 10.14 5.20
N ASP A 281 -13.34 11.41 5.52
CA ASP A 281 -14.31 12.51 5.47
C ASP A 281 -14.15 13.41 4.24
N ARG A 282 -13.55 12.90 3.16
CA ARG A 282 -13.37 13.65 1.91
C ARG A 282 -14.71 13.91 1.22
N ASP A 283 -15.56 12.89 1.10
CA ASP A 283 -16.82 12.95 0.37
C ASP A 283 -17.84 11.94 0.93
N ASP A 284 -19.06 11.92 0.36
CA ASP A 284 -20.13 11.03 0.84
C ASP A 284 -19.80 9.54 0.68
N ALA A 285 -19.04 9.18 -0.35
CA ALA A 285 -18.67 7.79 -0.60
C ALA A 285 -17.61 7.32 0.42
N THR A 286 -16.61 8.16 0.70
CA THR A 286 -15.60 7.84 1.72
C THR A 286 -16.25 7.78 3.12
N ARG A 287 -17.19 8.67 3.42
CA ARG A 287 -17.96 8.65 4.68
C ARG A 287 -18.83 7.40 4.80
N ALA A 288 -19.49 6.99 3.73
CA ALA A 288 -20.33 5.80 3.72
C ALA A 288 -19.52 4.52 4.02
N PHE A 289 -18.33 4.39 3.41
CA PHE A 289 -17.41 3.30 3.71
C PHE A 289 -16.95 3.34 5.17
N ALA A 290 -16.50 4.50 5.64
CA ALA A 290 -16.02 4.66 7.01
C ALA A 290 -17.09 4.35 8.07
N LYS A 291 -18.35 4.70 7.80
CA LYS A 291 -19.49 4.38 8.67
C LYS A 291 -19.74 2.87 8.82
N ARG A 292 -19.46 2.08 7.78
CA ARG A 292 -19.54 0.61 7.82
C ARG A 292 -18.29 -0.02 8.45
N PHE A 293 -17.13 0.57 8.19
CA PHE A 293 -15.84 0.07 8.66
C PHE A 293 -15.64 0.27 10.17
N ALA A 294 -15.85 1.49 10.67
CA ALA A 294 -15.48 1.85 12.04
C ALA A 294 -16.12 0.95 13.12
N PRO A 295 -17.42 0.58 13.07
CA PRO A 295 -18.02 -0.33 14.04
C PRO A 295 -17.41 -1.73 14.04
N GLN A 296 -16.86 -2.18 12.90
CA GLN A 296 -16.18 -3.47 12.77
C GLN A 296 -14.72 -3.42 13.23
N TYR A 297 -14.17 -2.22 13.44
CA TYR A 297 -12.79 -2.01 13.85
C TYR A 297 -12.69 -0.98 14.99
N LYS A 298 -13.28 -1.32 16.15
CA LYS A 298 -13.11 -0.60 17.43
C LYS A 298 -13.50 0.90 17.40
N GLY A 299 -14.29 1.34 16.42
CA GLY A 299 -14.63 2.75 16.22
C GLY A 299 -13.54 3.57 15.53
N ASN A 300 -12.45 2.96 15.08
CA ASN A 300 -11.38 3.64 14.37
C ASN A 300 -11.79 3.94 12.92
N MET A 301 -11.49 5.15 12.45
CA MET A 301 -11.67 5.48 11.03
C MET A 301 -10.62 4.78 10.17
N PRO A 302 -10.96 4.39 8.93
CA PRO A 302 -10.05 3.65 8.06
C PRO A 302 -8.86 4.51 7.63
N SER A 303 -7.67 3.92 7.64
CA SER A 303 -6.47 4.49 7.01
C SER A 303 -6.55 4.39 5.48
N MET A 304 -5.67 5.12 4.77
CA MET A 304 -5.53 4.92 3.32
C MET A 304 -5.10 3.50 2.94
N VAL A 305 -4.36 2.79 3.81
CA VAL A 305 -3.97 1.39 3.57
C VAL A 305 -5.18 0.47 3.60
N GLN A 306 -6.03 0.61 4.62
CA GLN A 306 -7.25 -0.19 4.76
C GLN A 306 -8.23 0.11 3.61
N ALA A 307 -8.41 1.37 3.24
CA ALA A 307 -9.19 1.75 2.05
C ALA A 307 -8.60 1.16 0.75
N GLY A 308 -7.27 1.19 0.61
CA GLY A 308 -6.58 0.62 -0.55
C GLY A 308 -6.73 -0.89 -0.66
N ILE A 309 -6.75 -1.61 0.47
CA ILE A 309 -7.00 -3.05 0.50
C ILE A 309 -8.41 -3.37 0.00
N TYR A 310 -9.42 -2.64 0.49
CA TYR A 310 -10.78 -2.78 0.02
C TYR A 310 -10.86 -2.62 -1.51
N ALA A 311 -10.29 -1.53 -2.04
CA ALA A 311 -10.33 -1.23 -3.47
C ALA A 311 -9.55 -2.25 -4.32
N ALA A 312 -8.36 -2.66 -3.87
CA ALA A 312 -7.53 -3.64 -4.57
C ALA A 312 -8.20 -5.03 -4.63
N VAL A 313 -8.78 -5.49 -3.52
CA VAL A 313 -9.50 -6.78 -3.46
C VAL A 313 -10.73 -6.74 -4.34
N LEU A 314 -11.50 -5.66 -4.30
CA LEU A 314 -12.68 -5.49 -5.15
C LEU A 314 -12.30 -5.56 -6.65
N HIS A 315 -11.22 -4.90 -7.05
CA HIS A 315 -10.74 -4.96 -8.45
C HIS A 315 -10.19 -6.33 -8.83
N TYR A 316 -9.47 -6.99 -7.94
CA TYR A 316 -8.99 -8.35 -8.14
C TYR A 316 -10.14 -9.34 -8.40
N LEU A 317 -11.19 -9.31 -7.58
CA LEU A 317 -12.35 -10.17 -7.76
C LEU A 317 -13.08 -9.91 -9.08
N LYS A 318 -13.20 -8.65 -9.50
CA LYS A 318 -13.72 -8.27 -10.83
C LYS A 318 -12.87 -8.88 -11.97
N ALA A 319 -11.54 -8.88 -11.82
CA ALA A 319 -10.64 -9.46 -12.82
C ALA A 319 -10.74 -10.99 -12.88
N VAL A 320 -10.83 -11.66 -11.72
CA VAL A 320 -11.03 -13.11 -11.63
C VAL A 320 -12.37 -13.51 -12.26
N GLU A 321 -13.45 -12.76 -11.99
CA GLU A 321 -14.76 -12.98 -12.62
C GLU A 321 -14.70 -12.78 -14.14
N ALA A 322 -14.06 -11.71 -14.61
CA ALA A 322 -13.93 -11.43 -16.04
C ALA A 322 -13.10 -12.49 -16.77
N LEU A 323 -12.04 -13.01 -16.12
CA LEU A 323 -11.24 -14.11 -16.65
C LEU A 323 -11.90 -15.47 -16.46
N LYS A 324 -12.80 -15.62 -15.49
CA LYS A 324 -13.31 -16.92 -15.02
C LYS A 324 -12.19 -17.86 -14.55
N SER A 325 -11.05 -17.33 -14.09
CA SER A 325 -9.94 -18.12 -13.55
C SER A 325 -9.00 -17.28 -12.69
N ASP A 326 -8.37 -17.96 -11.74
CA ASP A 326 -7.32 -17.51 -10.82
C ASP A 326 -6.02 -18.36 -10.95
N ALA A 327 -5.99 -19.31 -11.89
CA ALA A 327 -4.93 -20.31 -12.00
C ALA A 327 -3.57 -19.73 -12.42
N ASP A 328 -3.56 -18.59 -13.12
CA ASP A 328 -2.36 -17.88 -13.55
C ASP A 328 -2.38 -16.44 -13.03
N GLY A 329 -1.55 -16.16 -12.02
CA GLY A 329 -1.47 -14.84 -11.41
C GLY A 329 -1.02 -13.74 -12.38
N LYS A 330 -0.18 -14.04 -13.37
CA LYS A 330 0.19 -13.06 -14.41
C LYS A 330 -1.01 -12.75 -15.29
N ALA A 331 -1.81 -13.75 -15.65
CA ALA A 331 -3.02 -13.54 -16.43
C ALA A 331 -4.03 -12.68 -15.66
N VAL A 332 -4.22 -12.94 -14.35
CA VAL A 332 -5.08 -12.13 -13.49
C VAL A 332 -4.59 -10.68 -13.41
N VAL A 333 -3.31 -10.45 -13.15
CA VAL A 333 -2.75 -9.09 -13.10
C VAL A 333 -2.79 -8.39 -14.46
N ALA A 334 -2.56 -9.13 -15.56
CA ALA A 334 -2.72 -8.59 -16.91
C ALA A 334 -4.18 -8.15 -17.15
N LYS A 335 -5.17 -8.94 -16.71
CA LYS A 335 -6.57 -8.52 -16.78
C LYS A 335 -6.87 -7.31 -15.91
N MET A 336 -6.32 -7.26 -14.69
CA MET A 336 -6.44 -6.09 -13.83
C MET A 336 -5.90 -4.82 -14.51
N LYS A 337 -4.80 -4.92 -15.27
CA LYS A 337 -4.20 -3.81 -16.04
C LYS A 337 -5.03 -3.42 -17.27
N GLU A 338 -5.68 -4.36 -17.93
CA GLU A 338 -6.57 -4.11 -19.07
C GLU A 338 -7.85 -3.36 -18.65
N MET A 339 -8.39 -3.69 -17.47
CA MET A 339 -9.62 -3.11 -16.96
C MET A 339 -9.38 -1.72 -16.35
N PRO A 340 -10.26 -0.73 -16.60
CA PRO A 340 -10.24 0.50 -15.81
C PRO A 340 -10.48 0.17 -14.33
N THR A 341 -9.78 0.85 -13.43
CA THR A 341 -10.09 0.73 -11.99
C THR A 341 -11.21 1.70 -11.67
N GLU A 342 -12.27 1.24 -11.03
CA GLU A 342 -13.36 2.08 -10.55
C GLU A 342 -13.90 1.54 -9.23
N ASP A 343 -13.83 2.38 -8.20
CA ASP A 343 -14.38 2.12 -6.88
C ASP A 343 -14.82 3.43 -6.18
N PRO A 344 -15.68 3.36 -5.16
CA PRO A 344 -16.19 4.54 -4.47
C PRO A 344 -15.12 5.38 -3.74
N LEU A 345 -13.96 4.80 -3.41
CA LEU A 345 -12.93 5.42 -2.56
C LEU A 345 -11.84 6.11 -3.40
N PHE A 346 -11.29 5.44 -4.40
CA PHE A 346 -10.21 5.94 -5.26
C PHE A 346 -10.70 6.46 -6.62
N ARG A 347 -12.01 6.36 -6.91
CA ARG A 347 -12.62 6.80 -8.17
C ARG A 347 -12.00 6.10 -9.38
N GLN A 348 -12.23 6.65 -10.57
CA GLN A 348 -11.65 6.12 -11.80
C GLN A 348 -10.13 6.25 -11.79
N GLY A 349 -9.47 5.25 -12.38
CA GLY A 349 -8.02 5.20 -12.53
C GLY A 349 -7.60 4.05 -13.44
N THR A 350 -6.29 3.79 -13.46
CA THR A 350 -5.68 2.74 -14.28
C THR A 350 -4.51 2.11 -13.56
N ILE A 351 -4.16 0.87 -13.92
CA ILE A 351 -2.91 0.23 -13.49
C ILE A 351 -1.91 0.30 -14.65
N ARG A 352 -0.74 0.88 -14.41
CA ARG A 352 0.33 1.01 -15.40
C ARG A 352 1.05 -0.32 -15.64
N ALA A 353 1.86 -0.35 -16.69
CA ALA A 353 2.69 -1.49 -17.05
C ALA A 353 3.63 -1.94 -15.91
N ASP A 354 4.18 -1.00 -15.14
CA ASP A 354 5.03 -1.24 -13.97
C ASP A 354 4.31 -1.77 -12.72
N GLY A 355 2.98 -1.94 -12.79
CA GLY A 355 2.15 -2.40 -11.69
C GLY A 355 1.67 -1.29 -10.76
N ARG A 356 1.99 0.00 -11.01
CA ARG A 356 1.45 1.11 -10.22
C ARG A 356 0.00 1.39 -10.58
N LYS A 357 -0.89 1.35 -9.59
CA LYS A 357 -2.23 1.93 -9.72
C LYS A 357 -2.14 3.45 -9.58
N ILE A 358 -2.77 4.17 -10.51
CA ILE A 358 -2.73 5.63 -10.60
C ILE A 358 -4.07 6.24 -10.16
N HIS A 359 -4.00 7.27 -9.32
CA HIS A 359 -5.09 8.08 -8.78
C HIS A 359 -4.54 9.39 -8.22
N ASP A 360 -5.43 10.32 -7.95
CA ASP A 360 -5.07 11.55 -7.25
C ASP A 360 -4.55 11.25 -5.84
N MET A 361 -3.52 11.99 -5.44
CA MET A 361 -3.05 12.04 -4.05
C MET A 361 -3.45 13.38 -3.44
N PHE A 362 -3.58 13.45 -2.12
CA PHE A 362 -4.04 14.64 -1.42
C PHE A 362 -2.94 15.15 -0.52
N LEU A 363 -2.53 16.40 -0.73
CA LEU A 363 -1.73 17.15 0.22
C LEU A 363 -2.68 17.70 1.28
N LEU A 364 -2.52 17.23 2.50
CA LEU A 364 -3.36 17.51 3.65
C LEU A 364 -2.56 18.26 4.72
N GLU A 365 -3.25 19.03 5.54
CA GLU A 365 -2.69 19.59 6.77
C GLU A 365 -3.51 19.15 7.97
N VAL A 366 -2.83 18.79 9.06
CA VAL A 366 -3.49 18.49 10.33
C VAL A 366 -4.11 19.77 10.91
N LYS A 367 -5.39 19.68 11.23
CA LYS A 367 -6.18 20.73 11.86
C LYS A 367 -5.63 21.13 13.24
N LYS A 368 -5.84 22.39 13.60
CA LYS A 368 -5.74 22.81 15.00
C LYS A 368 -6.88 22.19 15.82
N PRO A 369 -6.72 22.01 17.15
CA PRO A 369 -7.79 21.50 17.99
C PRO A 369 -9.13 22.25 17.82
N GLU A 370 -9.08 23.57 17.64
CA GLU A 370 -10.28 24.42 17.51
C GLU A 370 -10.96 24.32 16.12
N GLU A 371 -10.26 23.77 15.12
CA GLU A 371 -10.80 23.53 13.77
C GLU A 371 -11.56 22.19 13.68
N SER A 372 -11.34 21.28 14.64
CA SER A 372 -11.93 19.94 14.65
C SER A 372 -13.33 19.95 15.26
N LYS A 373 -14.30 19.43 14.51
CA LYS A 373 -15.72 19.48 14.92
C LYS A 373 -16.24 18.20 15.57
N TYR A 374 -15.57 17.08 15.33
CA TYR A 374 -15.97 15.75 15.82
C TYR A 374 -14.76 14.80 15.84
N PRO A 375 -14.83 13.66 16.53
CA PRO A 375 -13.76 12.66 16.50
C PRO A 375 -13.35 12.30 15.06
N TRP A 376 -12.04 12.16 14.83
CA TRP A 376 -11.44 11.86 13.52
C TRP A 376 -11.53 12.97 12.46
N ASP A 377 -12.08 14.15 12.79
CA ASP A 377 -12.01 15.34 11.93
C ASP A 377 -10.64 16.02 12.04
N TYR A 378 -9.65 15.45 11.38
CA TYR A 378 -8.25 15.80 11.59
C TYR A 378 -7.59 16.55 10.44
N TYR A 379 -8.14 16.47 9.23
CA TYR A 379 -7.47 17.02 8.05
C TYR A 379 -8.25 18.15 7.40
N LYS A 380 -7.49 19.07 6.81
CA LYS A 380 -7.97 20.00 5.78
C LYS A 380 -7.18 19.77 4.50
N LEU A 381 -7.88 19.78 3.38
CA LEU A 381 -7.26 19.65 2.06
C LEU A 381 -6.50 20.94 1.71
N ARG A 382 -5.23 20.81 1.33
CA ARG A 382 -4.40 21.92 0.84
C ARG A 382 -4.28 21.91 -0.67
N ALA A 383 -4.09 20.72 -1.26
CA ALA A 383 -4.07 20.56 -2.70
C ALA A 383 -4.43 19.11 -3.08
N THR A 384 -5.05 18.96 -4.24
CA THR A 384 -5.10 17.68 -4.94
C THR A 384 -3.92 17.61 -5.90
N ILE A 385 -3.14 16.53 -5.81
CA ILE A 385 -2.06 16.21 -6.74
C ILE A 385 -2.65 15.25 -7.76
N ALA A 386 -2.86 15.74 -8.99
CA ALA A 386 -3.50 14.96 -10.03
C ALA A 386 -2.74 13.66 -10.31
N ALA A 387 -3.47 12.60 -10.66
CA ALA A 387 -2.94 11.25 -10.83
C ALA A 387 -1.72 11.16 -11.77
N GLY A 388 -1.70 11.96 -12.85
CA GLY A 388 -0.59 12.04 -13.80
C GLY A 388 0.69 12.69 -13.25
N GLU A 389 0.57 13.45 -12.15
CA GLU A 389 1.69 14.12 -11.48
C GLU A 389 2.05 13.48 -10.13
N ALA A 390 1.14 12.71 -9.54
CA ALA A 390 1.27 12.16 -8.20
C ALA A 390 2.37 11.10 -8.09
N PHE A 391 2.57 10.29 -9.13
CA PHE A 391 3.48 9.15 -9.11
C PHE A 391 4.67 9.31 -10.05
N ARG A 392 5.73 8.55 -9.79
CA ARG A 392 6.96 8.59 -10.57
C ARG A 392 6.66 8.42 -12.06
N PRO A 393 7.22 9.27 -12.94
CA PRO A 393 7.12 9.07 -14.39
C PRO A 393 7.55 7.65 -14.77
N LEU A 394 6.78 7.01 -15.67
CA LEU A 394 6.94 5.59 -15.96
C LEU A 394 8.36 5.22 -16.43
N LYS A 395 9.03 6.12 -17.15
CA LYS A 395 10.39 5.92 -17.69
C LYS A 395 11.50 6.08 -16.64
N GLU A 396 11.21 6.65 -15.47
CA GLU A 396 12.22 6.95 -14.44
C GLU A 396 12.34 5.85 -13.37
N GLY A 397 11.53 4.79 -13.46
CA GLY A 397 11.49 3.74 -12.43
C GLY A 397 12.48 2.59 -12.60
N ALA A 398 13.16 2.48 -13.73
CA ALA A 398 14.02 1.33 -14.07
C ALA A 398 13.28 -0.03 -13.98
N CYS A 399 11.96 -0.05 -14.21
CA CYS A 399 11.17 -1.27 -14.22
C CYS A 399 11.46 -2.09 -15.49
N PRO A 400 11.96 -3.34 -15.40
CA PRO A 400 12.27 -4.17 -16.57
C PRO A 400 11.05 -4.53 -17.45
N LEU A 401 9.83 -4.33 -16.97
CA LEU A 401 8.60 -4.56 -17.73
C LEU A 401 8.22 -3.36 -18.63
N VAL A 402 8.86 -2.21 -18.44
CA VAL A 402 8.65 -1.01 -19.22
C VAL A 402 9.80 -0.92 -20.23
N SER A 403 9.51 -1.24 -21.49
CA SER A 403 10.45 -0.98 -22.59
C SER A 403 10.65 0.54 -22.74
N GLY A 404 11.91 0.98 -22.89
CA GLY A 404 12.31 2.39 -22.94
C GLY A 404 11.66 3.22 -24.03
#